data_AF-A0A9W6MW57-F1
#
_entry.id   AF-A0A9W6MW57-F1
#
_cell.length_a   1.000
_cell.length_b   1.000
_cell.length_c   1.000
_cell.angle_alpha   90.00
_cell.angle_beta   90.00
_cell.angle_gamma   90.00
#
_symmetry.space_group_name_H-M   'P 1'
#
loop_
_entity.id
_entity.type
_entity.pdbx_description
1 polymer ?
#
loop_
_entity_poly.entity_id
_entity_poly.type
_entity_poly.pdbx_seq_one_letter_code
_entity_poly.pdbx_strand_id
1 'polypeptide(L)'
;MHASRLIALLLAAAALLAAAAIAAVVVLELTPARPAPGAAPPPSAPPPAPEEPERLRPLVSVDPLQPAPDAPSAFVTLPLAKPTAFCKALEGMGLHNPVFQPNEPPDRGWTCVADILKPVDGDEATVSSLFVTARGDDDDRVSLLRIKLNLLDASTAPVTREIAKDLLRRMLRALGGQPPDAALEAIDLMRDGRFADRGVVYDLRKEFGPSLRANLIVTFPARLGAGGEDRFAPPLRP
;
A
#
# COMPACT_ATOMS: atom_id res chain seq x y z
N MET A 1 -21.94 51.65 26.80
CA MET A 1 -22.79 51.61 25.59
C MET A 1 -22.24 50.76 24.42
N HIS A 2 -21.09 50.08 24.54
CA HIS A 2 -20.53 49.26 23.45
C HIS A 2 -21.00 47.79 23.42
N ALA A 3 -21.42 47.23 24.55
CA ALA A 3 -21.87 45.83 24.64
C ALA A 3 -23.15 45.54 23.83
N SER A 4 -24.13 46.46 23.82
CA SER A 4 -25.38 46.26 23.06
C SER A 4 -25.20 46.25 21.55
N ARG A 5 -24.18 46.94 21.02
CA ARG A 5 -23.91 46.97 19.57
C ARG A 5 -23.30 45.65 19.08
N LEU A 6 -22.48 45.01 19.90
CA LEU A 6 -21.85 43.73 19.56
C LEU A 6 -22.89 42.59 19.51
N ILE A 7 -23.83 42.57 20.47
CA ILE A 7 -24.88 41.56 20.55
C ILE A 7 -25.84 41.66 19.36
N ALA A 8 -26.20 42.89 18.95
CA ALA A 8 -27.06 43.11 17.78
C ALA A 8 -26.42 42.62 16.48
N LEU A 9 -25.10 42.80 16.32
CA LEU A 9 -24.35 42.32 15.14
C LEU A 9 -24.25 40.79 15.10
N LEU A 10 -24.02 40.14 16.24
CA LEU A 10 -23.96 38.68 16.33
C LEU A 10 -25.31 38.02 16.03
N LEU A 11 -26.42 38.59 16.50
CA LEU A 11 -27.77 38.11 16.20
C LEU A 11 -28.13 38.28 14.71
N ALA A 12 -27.74 39.39 14.08
CA ALA A 12 -27.96 39.61 12.65
C ALA A 12 -27.16 38.62 11.78
N ALA A 13 -25.90 38.33 12.13
CA ALA A 13 -25.07 37.36 11.43
C ALA A 13 -25.62 35.93 11.53
N ALA A 14 -26.12 35.54 12.72
CA ALA A 14 -26.74 34.22 12.93
C ALA A 14 -28.03 34.05 12.10
N ALA A 15 -28.86 35.10 11.99
CA ALA A 15 -30.08 35.07 11.18
C ALA A 15 -29.79 34.94 9.68
N LEU A 16 -28.73 35.59 9.18
CA LEU A 16 -28.27 35.47 7.78
C LEU A 16 -27.76 34.06 7.44
N LEU A 17 -27.02 33.42 8.36
CA LEU A 17 -26.54 32.04 8.18
C LEU A 17 -27.70 31.03 8.17
N ALA A 18 -28.70 31.20 9.03
CA ALA A 18 -29.88 30.34 9.04
C ALA A 18 -30.70 30.44 7.75
N ALA A 19 -30.85 31.65 7.19
CA ALA A 19 -31.55 31.84 5.90
C ALA A 19 -30.81 31.19 4.72
N ALA A 20 -29.47 31.24 4.70
CA ALA A 20 -28.66 30.60 3.67
C ALA A 20 -28.75 29.06 3.71
N ALA A 21 -28.83 28.46 4.91
CA ALA A 21 -28.99 27.01 5.07
C ALA A 21 -30.35 26.51 4.56
N ILE A 22 -31.43 27.28 4.79
CA ILE A 22 -32.77 26.91 4.33
C ILE A 22 -32.86 26.99 2.79
N ALA A 23 -32.23 27.99 2.17
CA ALA A 23 -32.19 28.10 0.71
C ALA A 23 -31.45 26.93 0.05
N ALA A 24 -30.40 26.40 0.67
CA ALA A 24 -29.64 25.26 0.14
C ALA A 24 -30.44 23.94 0.17
N VAL A 25 -31.31 23.75 1.18
CA VAL A 25 -32.17 22.55 1.27
C VAL A 25 -33.27 22.57 0.21
N VAL A 26 -33.87 23.74 -0.07
CA VAL A 26 -34.95 23.86 -1.07
C VAL A 26 -34.45 23.61 -2.50
N VAL A 27 -33.19 23.94 -2.81
CA VAL A 27 -32.61 23.69 -4.15
C VAL A 27 -32.33 22.20 -4.39
N LEU A 28 -32.13 21.39 -3.34
CA LEU A 28 -31.86 19.95 -3.48
C LEU A 28 -33.13 19.11 -3.77
N GLU A 29 -34.31 19.57 -3.36
CA GLU A 29 -35.56 18.80 -3.52
C GLU A 29 -36.26 19.00 -4.88
N LEU A 30 -35.80 19.96 -5.71
CA LEU A 30 -36.45 20.29 -6.98
C LEU A 30 -35.75 19.74 -8.22
N THR A 31 -34.78 18.82 -8.08
CA THR A 31 -34.22 18.14 -9.25
C THR A 31 -35.22 17.09 -9.77
N PRO A 32 -35.82 17.28 -10.95
CA PRO A 32 -36.75 16.31 -11.50
C PRO A 32 -36.01 15.00 -11.78
N ALA A 33 -36.58 13.89 -11.27
CA ALA A 33 -36.11 12.54 -11.53
C ALA A 33 -36.03 12.31 -13.04
N ARG A 34 -34.81 12.04 -13.52
CA ARG A 34 -34.55 11.72 -14.92
C ARG A 34 -35.30 10.43 -15.26
N PRO A 35 -36.20 10.41 -16.26
CA PRO A 35 -36.89 9.19 -16.64
C PRO A 35 -35.86 8.15 -17.08
N ALA A 36 -35.97 6.95 -16.51
CA ALA A 36 -35.13 5.81 -16.88
C ALA A 36 -35.31 5.52 -18.39
N PRO A 37 -34.22 5.29 -19.15
CA PRO A 37 -34.32 4.83 -20.53
C PRO A 37 -35.12 3.53 -20.55
N GLY A 38 -36.19 3.50 -21.35
CA GLY A 38 -37.00 2.31 -21.56
C GLY A 38 -36.11 1.14 -21.98
N ALA A 39 -36.25 0.02 -21.28
CA ALA A 39 -35.55 -1.22 -21.61
C ALA A 39 -35.89 -1.59 -23.06
N ALA A 40 -34.88 -1.56 -23.93
CA ALA A 40 -34.98 -2.09 -25.27
C ALA A 40 -35.28 -3.60 -25.18
N PRO A 41 -36.14 -4.15 -26.07
CA PRO A 41 -36.37 -5.58 -26.13
C PRO A 41 -35.05 -6.32 -26.40
N PRO A 42 -34.85 -7.51 -25.82
CA PRO A 42 -33.60 -8.26 -26.00
C PRO A 42 -33.40 -8.56 -27.50
N PRO A 43 -32.19 -8.32 -28.03
CA PRO A 43 -31.88 -8.67 -29.41
C PRO A 43 -32.02 -10.19 -29.61
N SER A 44 -32.70 -10.58 -30.67
CA SER A 44 -32.79 -11.99 -31.10
C SER A 44 -31.39 -12.57 -31.23
N ALA A 45 -31.19 -13.76 -30.64
CA ALA A 45 -29.91 -14.45 -30.66
C ALA A 45 -29.41 -14.61 -32.10
N PRO A 46 -28.16 -14.22 -32.42
CA PRO A 46 -27.58 -14.47 -33.72
C PRO A 46 -27.46 -15.99 -33.96
N PRO A 47 -27.61 -16.44 -35.22
CA PRO A 47 -27.41 -17.84 -35.56
C PRO A 47 -25.99 -18.30 -35.16
N PRO A 48 -25.81 -19.58 -34.78
CA PRO A 48 -24.51 -20.09 -34.36
C PRO A 48 -23.48 -19.88 -35.47
N ALA A 49 -22.35 -19.29 -35.09
CA ALA A 49 -21.24 -19.07 -36.01
C ALA A 49 -20.73 -20.42 -36.55
N PRO A 50 -20.29 -20.49 -37.82
CA PRO A 50 -19.61 -21.66 -38.36
C PRO A 50 -18.40 -22.01 -37.48
N GLU A 51 -18.24 -23.29 -37.11
CA GLU A 51 -17.09 -23.76 -36.36
C GLU A 51 -15.79 -23.34 -37.06
N GLU A 52 -14.99 -22.51 -36.38
CA GLU A 52 -13.69 -22.07 -36.85
C GLU A 52 -12.79 -23.31 -36.99
N PRO A 53 -12.09 -23.50 -38.13
CA PRO A 53 -11.17 -24.63 -38.27
C PRO A 53 -10.14 -24.57 -37.15
N GLU A 54 -10.03 -25.69 -36.43
CA GLU A 54 -9.17 -25.88 -35.28
C GLU A 54 -7.77 -25.36 -35.58
N ARG A 55 -7.43 -24.18 -35.02
CA ARG A 55 -6.12 -23.57 -35.22
C ARG A 55 -5.09 -24.56 -34.69
N LEU A 56 -4.21 -25.04 -35.58
CA LEU A 56 -3.05 -25.86 -35.24
C LEU A 56 -2.32 -25.20 -34.06
N ARG A 57 -2.47 -25.78 -32.87
CA ARG A 57 -1.76 -25.33 -31.70
C ARG A 57 -0.26 -25.50 -31.98
N PRO A 58 0.59 -24.53 -31.61
CA PRO A 58 2.02 -24.70 -31.73
C PRO A 58 2.42 -25.99 -31.01
N LEU A 59 3.03 -26.94 -31.73
CA LEU A 59 3.75 -28.05 -31.11
C LEU A 59 4.91 -27.43 -30.33
N VAL A 60 4.68 -27.18 -29.05
CA VAL A 60 5.76 -26.88 -28.11
C VAL A 60 6.55 -28.17 -27.99
N SER A 61 7.71 -28.22 -28.64
CA SER A 61 8.68 -29.30 -28.45
C SER A 61 9.23 -29.19 -27.03
N VAL A 62 8.62 -29.91 -26.09
CA VAL A 62 9.15 -30.08 -24.74
C VAL A 62 10.42 -30.92 -24.86
N ASP A 63 11.57 -30.38 -24.48
CA ASP A 63 12.81 -31.14 -24.40
C ASP A 63 12.67 -32.19 -23.28
N PRO A 64 12.65 -33.51 -23.60
CA PRO A 64 12.45 -34.56 -22.60
C PRO A 64 13.63 -34.71 -21.62
N LEU A 65 14.76 -34.03 -21.88
CA LEU A 65 15.90 -33.96 -20.97
C LEU A 65 15.88 -32.69 -20.10
N GLN A 66 14.95 -31.76 -20.34
CA GLN A 66 14.67 -30.63 -19.46
C GLN A 66 13.26 -30.82 -18.89
N PRO A 67 13.11 -31.40 -17.69
CA PRO A 67 11.80 -31.47 -17.07
C PRO A 67 11.23 -30.05 -16.99
N ALA A 68 10.10 -29.84 -17.65
CA ALA A 68 9.32 -28.63 -17.44
C ALA A 68 9.05 -28.54 -15.94
N PRO A 69 9.25 -27.37 -15.29
CA PRO A 69 9.02 -27.26 -13.86
C PRO A 69 7.60 -27.73 -13.54
N ASP A 70 7.47 -28.69 -12.62
CA ASP A 70 6.24 -29.43 -12.29
C ASP A 70 5.07 -28.54 -11.81
N ALA A 71 5.34 -27.26 -11.56
CA ALA A 71 4.38 -26.20 -11.31
C ALA A 71 4.95 -24.87 -11.82
N PRO A 72 4.12 -23.84 -12.11
CA PRO A 72 4.62 -22.48 -12.23
C PRO A 72 5.27 -22.09 -10.89
N SER A 73 6.58 -22.30 -10.76
CA SER A 73 7.32 -21.78 -9.61
C SER A 73 7.14 -20.27 -9.63
N ALA A 74 6.65 -19.70 -8.53
CA ALA A 74 6.48 -18.26 -8.45
C ALA A 74 7.88 -17.64 -8.48
N PHE A 75 8.24 -17.04 -9.62
CA PHE A 75 9.59 -16.54 -9.86
C PHE A 75 9.97 -15.53 -8.78
N VAL A 76 11.12 -15.78 -8.14
CA VAL A 76 11.75 -14.81 -7.24
C VAL A 76 12.23 -13.64 -8.08
N THR A 77 11.69 -12.45 -7.85
CA THR A 77 12.17 -11.20 -8.45
C THR A 77 13.15 -10.52 -7.50
N LEU A 78 14.33 -10.17 -8.02
CA LEU A 78 15.22 -9.25 -7.30
C LEU A 78 14.68 -7.83 -7.40
N PRO A 79 14.57 -7.10 -6.29
CA PRO A 79 14.06 -5.71 -6.28
C PRO A 79 15.14 -4.73 -6.76
N LEU A 80 15.38 -4.71 -8.07
CA LEU A 80 16.31 -3.77 -8.67
C LEU A 80 15.68 -2.38 -8.74
N ALA A 81 16.36 -1.38 -8.21
CA ALA A 81 15.92 0.00 -8.24
C ALA A 81 17.10 0.96 -8.17
N LYS A 82 17.07 2.03 -8.99
CA LYS A 82 18.00 3.15 -8.84
C LYS A 82 17.68 3.86 -7.52
N PRO A 83 18.61 3.92 -6.54
CA PRO A 83 18.29 4.33 -5.18
C PRO A 83 17.68 5.72 -5.05
N THR A 84 18.25 6.69 -5.77
CA THR A 84 17.76 8.07 -5.80
C THR A 84 16.37 8.18 -6.42
N ALA A 85 16.11 7.42 -7.48
CA ALA A 85 14.80 7.38 -8.13
C ALA A 85 13.76 6.69 -7.24
N PHE A 86 14.13 5.60 -6.57
CA PHE A 86 13.27 4.93 -5.60
C PHE A 86 12.92 5.85 -4.44
N CYS A 87 13.91 6.50 -3.85
CA CYS A 87 13.71 7.41 -2.73
C CYS A 87 12.80 8.58 -3.11
N LYS A 88 13.02 9.19 -4.28
CA LYS A 88 12.13 10.23 -4.83
C LYS A 88 10.72 9.71 -5.10
N ALA A 89 10.56 8.46 -5.55
CA ALA A 89 9.25 7.88 -5.82
C ALA A 89 8.38 7.76 -4.56
N LEU A 90 8.98 7.72 -3.36
CA LEU A 90 8.24 7.74 -2.09
C LEU A 90 7.41 9.02 -1.93
N GLU A 91 7.85 10.16 -2.48
CA GLU A 91 7.06 11.41 -2.51
C GLU A 91 5.73 11.21 -3.23
N GLY A 92 5.76 10.54 -4.39
CA GLY A 92 4.57 10.19 -5.15
C GLY A 92 3.64 9.17 -4.47
N MET A 93 4.11 8.53 -3.39
CA MET A 93 3.31 7.64 -2.54
C MET A 93 2.69 8.36 -1.34
N GLY A 94 2.89 9.68 -1.22
CA GLY A 94 2.38 10.49 -0.11
C GLY A 94 3.31 10.55 1.10
N LEU A 95 4.55 10.06 0.98
CA LEU A 95 5.57 10.21 2.03
C LEU A 95 6.27 11.56 1.86
N HIS A 96 6.39 12.33 2.94
CA HIS A 96 6.99 13.66 2.89
C HIS A 96 8.51 13.61 3.10
N ASN A 97 9.21 14.51 2.42
CA ASN A 97 10.65 14.77 2.55
C ASN A 97 11.54 13.52 2.64
N PRO A 98 11.44 12.54 1.71
CA PRO A 98 12.33 11.38 1.75
C PRO A 98 13.79 11.81 1.56
N VAL A 99 14.62 11.52 2.56
CA VAL A 99 16.04 11.85 2.57
C VAL A 99 16.83 10.63 2.11
N PHE A 100 17.54 10.79 1.00
CA PHE A 100 18.47 9.79 0.49
C PHE A 100 19.86 9.94 1.14
N GLN A 101 20.38 8.84 1.68
CA GLN A 101 21.69 8.74 2.34
C GLN A 101 22.54 7.69 1.62
N PRO A 102 23.54 8.10 0.81
CA PRO A 102 24.43 7.17 0.12
C PRO A 102 25.63 6.74 0.99
N ASN A 103 26.31 5.67 0.59
CA ASN A 103 27.52 5.14 1.23
C ASN A 103 27.33 4.68 2.68
N GLU A 104 26.15 4.18 3.01
CA GLU A 104 25.83 3.61 4.32
C GLU A 104 26.47 2.21 4.48
N PRO A 105 26.98 1.85 5.67
CA PRO A 105 27.56 0.51 5.92
C PRO A 105 26.55 -0.64 5.68
N PRO A 106 26.98 -1.87 5.27
CA PRO A 106 28.36 -2.35 5.21
C PRO A 106 29.09 -2.11 3.87
N ASP A 107 28.42 -2.13 2.73
CA ASP A 107 29.08 -2.26 1.40
C ASP A 107 28.71 -1.12 0.43
N ARG A 108 28.96 0.14 0.81
CA ARG A 108 28.48 1.33 0.06
C ARG A 108 26.97 1.28 -0.20
N GLY A 109 26.22 0.75 0.77
CA GLY A 109 24.78 0.69 0.71
C GLY A 109 24.18 2.09 0.73
N TRP A 110 22.86 2.13 0.84
CA TRP A 110 22.13 3.37 0.93
C TRP A 110 20.92 3.19 1.83
N THR A 111 20.49 4.30 2.41
CA THR A 111 19.24 4.37 3.16
C THR A 111 18.38 5.49 2.58
N CYS A 112 17.08 5.27 2.51
CA CYS A 112 16.10 6.30 2.26
C CYS A 112 15.15 6.35 3.45
N VAL A 113 15.02 7.52 4.07
CA VAL A 113 14.19 7.74 5.26
C VAL A 113 13.14 8.77 4.91
N ALA A 114 11.86 8.42 5.05
CA ALA A 114 10.77 9.37 4.93
C ALA A 114 10.41 9.97 6.30
N ASP A 115 9.82 11.17 6.28
CA ASP A 115 9.26 11.77 7.48
C ASP A 115 8.10 10.92 8.04
N ILE A 116 7.74 11.23 9.29
CA ILE A 116 6.57 10.65 9.94
C ILE A 116 5.33 11.06 9.16
N LEU A 117 4.59 10.06 8.68
CA LEU A 117 3.29 10.25 8.06
C LEU A 117 2.20 10.19 9.11
N LYS A 118 1.43 11.27 9.24
CA LYS A 118 0.23 11.35 10.07
C LYS A 118 -1.01 11.33 9.16
N PRO A 119 -1.76 10.22 9.13
CA PRO A 119 -3.00 10.13 8.37
C PRO A 119 -4.05 11.18 8.72
N VAL A 120 -4.02 11.65 9.96
CA VAL A 120 -4.96 12.63 10.52
C VAL A 120 -4.14 13.69 11.23
N ASP A 121 -4.50 14.96 11.03
CA ASP A 121 -3.85 16.08 11.68
C ASP A 121 -4.03 16.02 13.19
N GLY A 122 -2.94 16.28 13.92
CA GLY A 122 -2.95 16.31 15.38
C GLY A 122 -1.54 16.24 15.97
N ASP A 123 -1.51 16.22 17.30
CA ASP A 123 -0.29 16.09 18.08
C ASP A 123 0.31 14.68 17.91
N GLU A 124 1.58 14.61 17.55
CA GLU A 124 2.35 13.38 17.30
C GLU A 124 2.35 12.42 18.50
N ALA A 125 2.20 12.95 19.72
CA ALA A 125 2.11 12.14 20.93
C ALA A 125 0.77 11.41 21.07
N THR A 126 -0.24 11.80 20.30
CA THR A 126 -1.63 11.35 20.47
C THR A 126 -2.19 10.66 19.23
N VAL A 127 -1.85 11.13 18.03
CA VAL A 127 -2.39 10.56 16.80
C VAL A 127 -1.55 9.38 16.31
N SER A 128 -2.21 8.42 15.68
CA SER A 128 -1.52 7.31 15.05
C SER A 128 -0.67 7.79 13.87
N SER A 129 0.49 7.18 13.67
CA SER A 129 1.45 7.59 12.64
C SER A 129 2.22 6.42 12.05
N LEU A 130 2.85 6.66 10.90
CA LEU A 130 3.70 5.74 10.19
C LEU A 130 5.08 6.33 9.98
N PHE A 131 6.09 5.47 9.94
CA PHE A 131 7.45 5.83 9.55
C PHE A 131 7.99 4.79 8.59
N VAL A 132 8.54 5.22 7.46
CA VAL A 132 9.00 4.33 6.40
C VAL A 132 10.49 4.52 6.15
N THR A 133 11.22 3.42 6.12
CA THR A 133 12.62 3.40 5.72
C THR A 133 12.87 2.31 4.71
N ALA A 134 13.65 2.61 3.68
CA ALA A 134 14.17 1.64 2.73
C ALA A 134 15.69 1.62 2.80
N ARG A 135 16.28 0.46 2.55
CA ARG A 135 17.72 0.26 2.53
C ARG A 135 18.11 -0.64 1.37
N GLY A 136 19.27 -0.36 0.79
CA GLY A 136 19.99 -1.27 -0.09
C GLY A 136 21.38 -1.53 0.43
N ASP A 137 21.88 -2.73 0.18
CA ASP A 137 23.25 -3.12 0.54
C ASP A 137 24.23 -2.93 -0.64
N ASP A 138 23.75 -2.50 -1.81
CA ASP A 138 24.53 -2.11 -2.98
C ASP A 138 23.84 -0.96 -3.75
N ASP A 139 24.48 -0.49 -4.82
CA ASP A 139 24.10 0.72 -5.56
C ASP A 139 22.80 0.59 -6.37
N ASP A 140 22.23 -0.61 -6.55
CA ASP A 140 21.10 -0.84 -7.46
C ASP A 140 20.02 -1.81 -6.96
N ARG A 141 20.07 -2.23 -5.69
CA ARG A 141 19.06 -3.12 -5.09
C ARG A 141 18.47 -2.55 -3.81
N VAL A 142 17.18 -2.81 -3.59
CA VAL A 142 16.56 -2.69 -2.26
C VAL A 142 16.74 -3.99 -1.49
N SER A 143 17.43 -3.99 -0.35
CA SER A 143 17.56 -5.19 0.49
C SER A 143 16.49 -5.25 1.58
N LEU A 144 15.99 -4.10 2.02
CA LEU A 144 15.04 -4.02 3.12
C LEU A 144 14.07 -2.86 2.97
N LEU A 145 12.79 -3.10 3.25
CA LEU A 145 11.80 -2.07 3.55
C LEU A 145 11.32 -2.25 4.98
N ARG A 146 11.10 -1.14 5.69
CA ARG A 146 10.52 -1.14 7.03
C ARG A 146 9.41 -0.12 7.09
N ILE A 147 8.25 -0.56 7.58
CA ILE A 147 7.11 0.29 7.94
C ILE A 147 6.90 0.14 9.44
N LYS A 148 7.17 1.21 10.17
CA LYS A 148 6.86 1.30 11.60
C LYS A 148 5.47 1.92 11.76
N LEU A 149 4.62 1.22 12.51
CA LEU A 149 3.28 1.67 12.86
C LEU A 149 3.27 2.09 14.33
N ASN A 150 2.86 3.34 14.60
CA ASN A 150 2.58 3.83 15.93
C ASN A 150 1.06 4.01 16.06
N LEU A 151 0.35 3.05 16.64
CA LEU A 151 -1.11 3.10 16.80
C LEU A 151 -1.44 3.62 18.19
N LEU A 152 -1.33 4.94 18.36
CA LEU A 152 -1.46 5.61 19.66
C LEU A 152 -2.92 5.88 20.05
N ASP A 153 -3.77 6.12 19.05
CA ASP A 153 -5.18 6.43 19.24
C ASP A 153 -6.06 5.45 18.47
N ALA A 154 -7.04 4.88 19.17
CA ALA A 154 -7.98 3.89 18.63
C ALA A 154 -8.85 4.45 17.49
N SER A 155 -9.11 5.76 17.47
CA SER A 155 -9.92 6.39 16.41
C SER A 155 -9.16 6.51 15.08
N THR A 156 -7.85 6.77 15.16
CA THR A 156 -6.96 6.93 13.99
C THR A 156 -6.22 5.64 13.59
N ALA A 157 -6.22 4.62 14.45
CA ALA A 157 -5.54 3.35 14.17
C ALA A 157 -6.05 2.61 12.92
N PRO A 158 -7.37 2.52 12.62
CA PRO A 158 -7.85 1.83 11.42
C PRO A 158 -7.35 2.48 10.12
N VAL A 159 -7.46 3.81 9.99
CA VAL A 159 -6.96 4.53 8.80
C VAL A 159 -5.44 4.41 8.66
N THR A 160 -4.72 4.39 9.77
CA THR A 160 -3.26 4.20 9.79
C THR A 160 -2.86 2.82 9.25
N ARG A 161 -3.60 1.77 9.61
CA ARG A 161 -3.37 0.42 9.05
C ARG A 161 -3.69 0.35 7.56
N GLU A 162 -4.78 0.98 7.10
CA GLU A 162 -5.10 1.02 5.67
C GLU A 162 -4.01 1.72 4.84
N ILE A 163 -3.50 2.85 5.33
CA ILE A 163 -2.40 3.57 4.66
C ILE A 163 -1.11 2.73 4.68
N ALA A 164 -0.80 2.04 5.77
CA ALA A 164 0.35 1.13 5.82
C ALA A 164 0.23 0.01 4.77
N LYS A 165 -0.96 -0.58 4.63
CA LYS A 165 -1.23 -1.60 3.59
C LYS A 165 -1.11 -1.03 2.17
N ASP A 166 -1.64 0.17 1.92
CA ASP A 166 -1.52 0.81 0.61
C ASP A 166 -0.06 1.17 0.28
N LEU A 167 0.69 1.72 1.23
CA LEU A 167 2.13 1.98 1.08
C LEU A 167 2.90 0.70 0.78
N LEU A 168 2.65 -0.38 1.52
CA LEU A 168 3.28 -1.69 1.26
C LEU A 168 2.98 -2.17 -0.17
N ARG A 169 1.71 -2.08 -0.60
CA ARG A 169 1.32 -2.45 -1.97
C ARG A 169 2.03 -1.58 -3.02
N ARG A 170 2.08 -0.25 -2.83
CA ARG A 170 2.73 0.68 -3.77
C ARG A 170 4.23 0.44 -3.87
N MET A 171 4.91 0.29 -2.74
CA MET A 171 6.34 0.02 -2.69
C MET A 171 6.68 -1.32 -3.34
N LEU A 172 5.93 -2.38 -3.02
CA LEU A 172 6.17 -3.69 -3.65
C LEU A 172 5.86 -3.69 -5.14
N ARG A 173 4.79 -3.01 -5.58
CA ARG A 173 4.51 -2.84 -7.03
C ARG A 173 5.64 -2.12 -7.75
N ALA A 174 6.21 -1.07 -7.15
CA ALA A 174 7.36 -0.37 -7.71
C ALA A 174 8.60 -1.27 -7.86
N LEU A 175 8.68 -2.34 -7.05
CA LEU A 175 9.72 -3.37 -7.10
C LEU A 175 9.29 -4.63 -7.88
N GLY A 176 8.18 -4.57 -8.64
CA GLY A 176 7.68 -5.68 -9.45
C GLY A 176 6.95 -6.79 -8.68
N GLY A 177 6.64 -6.58 -7.40
CA GLY A 177 5.98 -7.53 -6.52
C GLY A 177 4.59 -7.11 -6.04
N GLN A 178 4.00 -7.93 -5.17
CA GLN A 178 2.77 -7.63 -4.43
C GLN A 178 2.89 -8.24 -3.04
N PRO A 179 2.32 -7.64 -1.98
CA PRO A 179 2.32 -8.25 -0.67
C PRO A 179 1.41 -9.48 -0.65
N PRO A 180 1.78 -10.57 0.04
CA PRO A 180 0.87 -11.68 0.29
C PRO A 180 -0.23 -11.25 1.27
N ASP A 181 -1.40 -11.90 1.19
CA ASP A 181 -2.54 -11.60 2.07
C ASP A 181 -2.19 -11.75 3.55
N ALA A 182 -1.32 -12.71 3.89
CA ALA A 182 -0.82 -12.90 5.26
C ALA A 182 -0.11 -11.65 5.82
N ALA A 183 0.59 -10.87 4.98
CA ALA A 183 1.21 -9.62 5.41
C ALA A 183 0.20 -8.52 5.68
N LEU A 184 -0.86 -8.47 4.86
CA LEU A 184 -1.94 -7.52 5.03
C LEU A 184 -2.76 -7.84 6.29
N GLU A 185 -3.08 -9.11 6.51
CA GLU A 185 -3.75 -9.59 7.72
C GLU A 185 -2.90 -9.34 8.98
N ALA A 186 -1.57 -9.54 8.89
CA ALA A 186 -0.66 -9.28 10.01
C ALA A 186 -0.69 -7.79 10.43
N ILE A 187 -0.78 -6.86 9.47
CA ILE A 187 -0.97 -5.43 9.75
C ILE A 187 -2.34 -5.19 10.41
N ASP A 188 -3.41 -5.76 9.86
CA ASP A 188 -4.78 -5.55 10.36
C ASP A 188 -4.96 -6.01 11.80
N LEU A 189 -4.49 -7.21 12.09
CA LEU A 189 -4.63 -7.84 13.39
C LEU A 189 -3.50 -7.47 14.36
N MET A 190 -2.50 -6.73 13.88
CA MET A 190 -1.25 -6.50 14.58
C MET A 190 -0.73 -7.84 15.14
N ARG A 191 -0.58 -8.86 14.29
CA ARG A 191 -0.16 -10.20 14.70
C ARG A 191 1.34 -10.35 14.49
N ASP A 192 2.08 -10.57 15.57
CA ASP A 192 3.50 -10.90 15.46
C ASP A 192 3.67 -12.16 14.64
N GLY A 193 4.64 -12.15 13.73
CA GLY A 193 4.85 -13.27 12.85
C GLY A 193 5.91 -13.01 11.80
N ARG A 194 6.51 -14.11 11.35
CA ARG A 194 7.49 -14.12 10.28
C ARG A 194 7.12 -15.18 9.27
N PHE A 195 7.03 -14.81 8.00
CA PHE A 195 6.74 -15.74 6.90
C PHE A 195 7.46 -15.29 5.64
N ALA A 196 7.57 -16.20 4.68
CA ALA A 196 8.22 -15.95 3.40
C ALA A 196 7.22 -16.15 2.25
N ASP A 197 7.28 -15.28 1.25
CA ASP A 197 6.54 -15.40 -0.01
C ASP A 197 7.48 -15.01 -1.16
N ARG A 198 7.63 -15.88 -2.17
CA ARG A 198 8.49 -15.65 -3.34
C ARG A 198 9.92 -15.18 -2.99
N GLY A 199 10.48 -15.78 -1.93
CA GLY A 199 11.82 -15.46 -1.42
C GLY A 199 11.94 -14.12 -0.69
N VAL A 200 10.85 -13.38 -0.52
CA VAL A 200 10.76 -12.17 0.30
C VAL A 200 10.27 -12.57 1.69
N VAL A 201 10.99 -12.14 2.74
CA VAL A 201 10.63 -12.40 4.13
C VAL A 201 9.89 -11.20 4.70
N TYR A 202 8.73 -11.43 5.30
CA TYR A 202 7.93 -10.45 6.01
C TYR A 202 7.99 -10.77 7.49
N ASP A 203 8.38 -9.81 8.31
CA ASP A 203 8.56 -9.96 9.76
C ASP A 203 7.84 -8.80 10.45
N LEU A 204 6.67 -9.07 11.02
CA LEU A 204 5.93 -8.11 11.84
C LEU A 204 6.30 -8.34 13.31
N ARG A 205 6.87 -7.31 13.95
CA ARG A 205 7.25 -7.34 15.36
C ARG A 205 6.66 -6.18 16.14
N LYS A 206 5.88 -6.49 17.17
CA LYS A 206 5.47 -5.52 18.19
C LYS A 206 6.67 -4.99 18.95
N GLU A 207 6.60 -3.73 19.30
CA GLU A 207 7.50 -3.13 20.28
C GLU A 207 6.89 -3.27 21.67
N PHE A 208 7.74 -3.43 22.68
CA PHE A 208 7.31 -3.40 24.07
C PHE A 208 6.90 -1.97 24.47
N GLY A 209 5.77 -1.85 25.16
CA GLY A 209 5.31 -0.58 25.68
C GLY A 209 3.80 -0.54 25.92
N PRO A 210 3.29 0.55 26.53
CA PRO A 210 1.86 0.73 26.78
C PRO A 210 1.08 1.02 25.49
N SER A 211 1.73 1.57 24.47
CA SER A 211 1.11 1.88 23.18
C SER A 211 1.32 0.76 22.16
N LEU A 212 0.32 0.52 21.31
CA LEU A 212 0.40 -0.50 20.27
C LEU A 212 1.32 -0.03 19.14
N ARG A 213 2.56 -0.52 19.14
CA ARG A 213 3.57 -0.20 18.13
C ARG A 213 4.07 -1.49 17.48
N ALA A 214 4.30 -1.46 16.16
CA ALA A 214 4.90 -2.58 15.47
C ALA A 214 5.80 -2.13 14.32
N ASN A 215 6.70 -3.02 13.92
CA ASN A 215 7.55 -2.86 12.74
C ASN A 215 7.23 -4.00 11.79
N LEU A 216 6.76 -3.68 10.58
CA LEU A 216 6.82 -4.59 9.46
C LEU A 216 8.18 -4.43 8.80
N ILE A 217 8.97 -5.49 8.74
CA ILE A 217 10.24 -5.55 8.04
C ILE A 217 10.09 -6.52 6.87
N VAL A 218 10.31 -6.01 5.66
CA VAL A 218 10.30 -6.78 4.42
C VAL A 218 11.74 -6.91 3.95
N THR A 219 12.27 -8.13 3.97
CA THR A 219 13.64 -8.44 3.58
C THR A 219 13.63 -9.14 2.24
N PHE A 220 14.38 -8.60 1.29
CA PHE A 220 14.48 -9.13 -0.06
C PHE A 220 15.70 -10.03 -0.21
N PRO A 221 15.65 -11.03 -1.09
CA PRO A 221 16.78 -11.91 -1.31
C PRO A 221 17.93 -11.14 -1.98
N ALA A 222 19.15 -11.33 -1.49
CA ALA A 222 20.34 -10.69 -2.07
C ALA A 222 20.73 -11.28 -3.42
N ARG A 223 20.40 -12.55 -3.66
CA ARG A 223 20.75 -13.30 -4.87
C ARG A 223 19.62 -14.27 -5.22
N LEU A 224 19.43 -14.51 -6.51
CA LEU A 224 18.63 -15.63 -6.99
C LEU A 224 19.44 -16.91 -6.69
N GLY A 225 18.86 -17.83 -5.93
CA GLY A 225 19.48 -19.13 -5.67
C GLY A 225 19.67 -19.92 -6.98
N ALA A 226 20.54 -20.93 -6.97
CA ALA A 226 20.82 -21.77 -8.13
C ALA A 226 19.66 -22.71 -8.56
N GLY A 227 18.45 -22.51 -8.02
CA GLY A 227 17.27 -23.33 -8.27
C GLY A 227 16.39 -23.43 -7.01
N GLY A 228 15.07 -23.21 -7.20
CA GLY A 228 13.93 -23.63 -6.37
C GLY A 228 14.04 -23.47 -4.85
N GLU A 229 13.24 -22.54 -4.30
CA GLU A 229 12.64 -22.43 -2.94
C GLU A 229 13.50 -22.69 -1.66
N ASP A 230 14.44 -23.63 -1.65
CA ASP A 230 15.13 -24.17 -0.47
C ASP A 230 16.24 -23.28 0.12
N ARG A 231 16.42 -22.04 -0.37
CA ARG A 231 17.56 -21.18 0.03
C ARG A 231 17.19 -19.76 0.45
N PHE A 232 15.90 -19.40 0.41
CA PHE A 232 15.49 -17.99 0.48
C PHE A 232 15.07 -17.50 1.86
N ALA A 233 15.12 -18.34 2.89
CA ALA A 233 14.98 -17.90 4.27
C ALA A 233 16.27 -18.25 5.02
N PRO A 234 16.93 -17.31 5.72
CA PRO A 234 17.82 -17.72 6.81
C PRO A 234 16.98 -18.61 7.74
N PRO A 235 17.54 -19.71 8.29
CA PRO A 235 16.79 -20.66 9.10
C PRO A 235 16.00 -19.87 10.15
N LEU A 236 14.69 -20.10 10.20
CA LEU A 236 13.84 -19.54 11.24
C LEU A 236 14.49 -19.98 12.56
N ARG A 237 15.09 -19.02 13.28
CA ARG A 237 15.60 -19.32 14.61
C ARG A 237 14.38 -19.66 15.47
N PRO A 238 14.40 -20.79 16.18
CA PRO A 238 13.33 -21.16 17.09
C PRO A 238 13.16 -20.12 18.20
#